data_AF-A0A0M0GRW8-F1
#
_entry.id   AF-A0A0M0GRW8-F1
#
_cell.length_a   1.000
_cell.length_b   1.000
_cell.length_c   1.000
_cell.angle_alpha   90.00
_cell.angle_beta   90.00
_cell.angle_gamma   90.00
#
_symmetry.space_group_name_H-M   'P 1'
#
loop_
_entity.id
_entity.type
_entity.pdbx_description
1 polymer ?
#
loop_
_entity_poly.entity_id
_entity_poly.type
_entity_poly.pdbx_seq_one_letter_code
_entity_poly.pdbx_strand_id
1 'polypeptide(L)'
;MAEVEVFIGDLEDPAFQYEGGDWNHNYPKRISPFLPDGSDLFYKILDGIYKKELVGRQTDWGSHTCLLYPYEMIQVLSGHYAHRRKGEDVERLFRMILDLDPGIQYGLVACEMG
;
A
#
# COMPACT_ATOMS: atom_id res chain seq x y z
N MET A 1 10.97 16.53 8.88
CA MET A 1 9.81 16.00 8.12
C MET A 1 9.83 14.50 8.37
N ALA A 2 8.70 13.89 8.72
CA ALA A 2 8.63 12.44 8.84
C ALA A 2 8.96 11.83 7.46
N GLU A 3 9.73 10.74 7.44
CA GLU A 3 9.93 9.97 6.22
C GLU A 3 8.61 9.25 5.91
N VAL A 4 8.19 9.19 4.64
CA VAL A 4 6.92 8.55 4.26
C VAL A 4 7.19 7.45 3.26
N GLU A 5 6.56 6.30 3.48
CA GLU A 5 6.83 5.08 2.75
C GLU A 5 5.54 4.35 2.37
N VAL A 6 5.65 3.47 1.38
CA VAL A 6 4.54 2.62 0.94
C VAL A 6 4.98 1.17 0.88
N PHE A 7 4.14 0.25 1.35
CA PHE A 7 4.41 -1.18 1.27
C PHE A 7 3.12 -2.00 1.04
N ILE A 8 3.30 -3.28 0.72
CA ILE A 8 2.22 -4.27 0.65
C ILE A 8 2.20 -5.04 1.97
N GLY A 9 1.05 -5.06 2.63
CA GLY A 9 0.83 -5.73 3.90
C GLY A 9 -0.15 -6.90 3.80
N ASP A 10 0.02 -7.84 4.72
CA ASP A 10 -0.83 -9.02 4.92
C ASP A 10 -2.07 -8.66 5.74
N LEU A 11 -3.26 -8.75 5.14
CA LEU A 11 -4.52 -8.45 5.82
C LEU A 11 -4.99 -9.58 6.75
N GLU A 12 -4.41 -10.77 6.65
CA GLU A 12 -4.68 -11.89 7.55
C GLU A 12 -3.86 -11.80 8.85
N ASP A 13 -3.01 -10.77 8.99
CA ASP A 13 -2.27 -10.50 10.21
C ASP A 13 -3.25 -10.32 11.39
N PRO A 14 -3.25 -11.21 12.40
CA PRO A 14 -4.18 -11.13 13.52
C PRO A 14 -3.96 -9.90 14.41
N ALA A 15 -2.79 -9.24 14.30
CA ALA A 15 -2.53 -7.99 14.99
C ALA A 15 -3.20 -6.78 14.30
N PHE A 16 -3.59 -6.92 13.04
CA PHE A 16 -4.20 -5.86 12.26
C PHE A 16 -5.73 -5.87 12.36
N GLN A 17 -6.30 -4.69 12.58
CA GLN A 17 -7.74 -4.50 12.67
C GLN A 17 -8.16 -3.38 11.71
N TYR A 18 -8.73 -3.76 10.57
CA TYR A 18 -9.21 -2.80 9.58
C TYR A 18 -10.46 -2.02 10.05
N GLU A 19 -11.31 -2.66 10.85
CA GLU A 19 -12.51 -2.07 11.45
C GLU A 19 -12.29 -1.85 12.94
N GLY A 20 -12.35 -0.59 13.39
CA GLY A 20 -12.35 -0.26 14.82
C GLY A 20 -11.04 -0.56 15.56
N GLY A 21 -9.92 -0.68 14.85
CA GLY A 21 -8.60 -0.91 15.45
C GLY A 21 -8.10 0.26 16.30
N ASP A 22 -7.16 -0.04 17.20
CA ASP A 22 -6.46 0.97 17.99
C ASP A 22 -5.64 1.89 17.08
N TRP A 23 -5.62 3.19 17.38
CA TRP A 23 -4.89 4.18 16.60
C TRP A 23 -3.37 4.14 16.82
N ASN A 24 -2.83 3.05 17.38
CA ASN A 24 -1.43 2.90 17.73
C ASN A 24 -0.84 1.63 17.10
N HIS A 25 0.01 1.81 16.09
CA HIS A 25 0.69 0.76 15.33
C HIS A 25 -0.25 -0.24 14.64
N ASN A 26 -1.47 0.19 14.30
CA ASN A 26 -2.42 -0.65 13.58
C ASN A 26 -2.24 -0.53 12.06
N TYR A 27 -1.25 -1.26 11.56
CA TYR A 27 -1.02 -1.49 10.14
C TYR A 27 -0.69 -2.97 9.93
N PRO A 28 -1.04 -3.55 8.77
CA PRO A 28 -0.81 -4.96 8.52
C PRO A 28 0.68 -5.26 8.44
N LYS A 29 1.10 -6.46 8.88
CA LYS A 29 2.46 -6.95 8.71
C LYS A 29 2.91 -6.80 7.26
N ARG A 30 4.01 -6.10 7.06
CA ARG A 30 4.62 -5.89 5.75
C ARG A 30 5.13 -7.20 5.14
N ILE A 31 4.76 -7.44 3.88
CA ILE A 31 5.21 -8.59 3.07
C ILE A 31 6.06 -8.20 1.86
N SER A 32 6.09 -6.92 1.48
CA SER A 32 7.00 -6.39 0.46
C SER A 32 8.14 -5.56 1.07
N PRO A 33 9.22 -5.30 0.32
CA PRO A 33 10.04 -4.12 0.57
C PRO A 33 9.21 -2.82 0.48
N PHE A 34 9.78 -1.70 0.93
CA PHE A 34 9.19 -0.41 0.59
C PHE A 34 9.19 -0.20 -0.93
N LEU A 35 8.11 0.38 -1.44
CA LEU A 35 7.91 0.57 -2.86
C LEU A 35 8.80 1.72 -3.35
N PRO A 36 9.34 1.63 -4.58
CA PRO A 36 10.08 2.73 -5.19
C PRO A 36 9.23 4.00 -5.23
N ASP A 37 9.85 5.15 -5.02
CA ASP A 37 9.17 6.46 -5.01
C ASP A 37 8.06 6.58 -3.94
N GLY A 38 8.28 5.95 -2.78
CA GLY A 38 7.34 5.90 -1.66
C GLY A 38 6.68 7.23 -1.31
N SER A 39 7.42 8.34 -1.33
CA SER A 39 6.87 9.67 -1.02
C SER A 39 5.79 10.15 -2.01
N ASP A 40 6.02 10.03 -3.33
CA ASP A 40 5.01 10.44 -4.33
C ASP A 40 3.82 9.48 -4.30
N LEU A 41 4.10 8.18 -4.12
CA LEU A 41 3.07 7.15 -4.05
C LEU A 41 2.19 7.31 -2.80
N PHE A 42 2.78 7.69 -1.66
CA PHE A 42 2.07 7.99 -0.42
C PHE A 42 1.00 9.05 -0.66
N TYR A 43 1.38 10.22 -1.19
CA TYR A 43 0.42 11.29 -1.43
C TYR A 43 -0.65 10.91 -2.47
N LYS A 44 -0.28 10.13 -3.49
CA LYS A 44 -1.24 9.62 -4.48
C LYS A 44 -2.27 8.67 -3.86
N ILE A 45 -1.86 7.80 -2.94
CA ILE A 45 -2.77 6.91 -2.22
C ILE A 45 -3.73 7.72 -1.35
N LEU A 46 -3.22 8.67 -0.58
CA LEU A 46 -4.04 9.54 0.27
C LEU A 46 -5.08 10.30 -0.57
N ASP A 47 -4.65 10.96 -1.65
CA ASP A 47 -5.53 11.68 -2.57
C ASP A 47 -6.61 10.76 -3.18
N GLY A 48 -6.23 9.54 -3.58
CA GLY A 48 -7.15 8.53 -4.08
C GLY A 48 -8.20 8.10 -3.04
N ILE A 49 -7.81 7.95 -1.77
CA ILE A 49 -8.75 7.69 -0.67
C ILE A 49 -9.70 8.87 -0.47
N TYR A 50 -9.16 10.10 -0.38
CA TYR A 50 -9.98 11.31 -0.14
C TYR A 50 -10.97 11.57 -1.27
N LYS A 51 -10.58 11.31 -2.52
CA LYS A 51 -11.44 11.41 -3.70
C LYS A 51 -12.40 10.24 -3.88
N LYS A 52 -12.31 9.21 -3.02
CA LYS A 52 -13.08 7.96 -3.10
C LYS A 52 -12.82 7.16 -4.40
N GLU A 53 -11.63 7.34 -4.98
CA GLU A 53 -11.14 6.55 -6.10
C GLU A 53 -10.53 5.23 -5.63
N LEU A 54 -10.03 5.18 -4.39
CA LEU A 54 -9.54 3.98 -3.72
C LEU A 54 -10.38 3.70 -2.48
N VAL A 55 -10.70 2.42 -2.26
CA VAL A 55 -11.30 1.96 -1.01
C VAL A 55 -10.20 1.75 0.01
N GLY A 56 -10.01 2.77 0.85
CA GLY A 56 -9.07 2.73 1.95
C GLY A 56 -9.51 3.64 3.09
N ARG A 57 -8.77 3.59 4.19
CA ARG A 57 -9.02 4.43 5.36
C ARG A 57 -7.75 4.62 6.17
N GLN A 58 -7.78 5.58 7.08
CA GLN A 58 -6.78 5.70 8.12
C GLN A 58 -6.92 4.52 9.09
N THR A 59 -5.84 3.77 9.31
CA THR A 59 -5.79 2.63 10.24
C THR A 59 -4.94 2.93 11.48
N ASP A 60 -4.07 3.94 11.41
CA ASP A 60 -3.21 4.43 12.49
C ASP A 60 -3.00 5.95 12.35
N TRP A 61 -2.48 6.64 13.39
CA TRP A 61 -2.15 8.07 13.30
C TRP A 61 -1.32 8.43 12.07
N GLY A 62 -0.35 7.57 11.72
CA GLY A 62 0.53 7.77 10.57
C GLY A 62 0.22 6.87 9.37
N SER A 63 -0.82 6.03 9.40
CA SER A 63 -1.02 4.99 8.37
C SER A 63 -2.41 5.00 7.74
N HIS A 64 -2.44 4.82 6.43
CA HIS A 64 -3.64 4.58 5.64
C HIS A 64 -3.49 3.27 4.88
N THR A 65 -4.52 2.44 4.93
CA THR A 65 -4.54 1.14 4.26
C THR A 65 -5.68 1.07 3.25
N CYS A 66 -5.34 0.76 2.00
CA CYS A 66 -6.29 0.38 0.95
C CYS A 66 -6.41 -1.14 0.87
N LEU A 67 -7.62 -1.66 0.75
CA LEU A 67 -7.84 -3.09 0.49
C LEU A 67 -7.92 -3.32 -1.00
N LEU A 68 -6.94 -4.04 -1.56
CA LEU A 68 -6.85 -4.26 -3.00
C LEU A 68 -6.60 -5.73 -3.29
N TYR A 69 -7.29 -6.27 -4.29
CA TYR A 69 -6.85 -7.50 -4.95
C TYR A 69 -5.56 -7.23 -5.74
N PRO A 70 -4.72 -8.26 -6.00
CA PRO A 70 -3.50 -8.08 -6.79
C PRO A 70 -3.71 -7.39 -8.14
N TYR A 71 -4.81 -7.68 -8.84
CA TYR A 71 -5.11 -7.03 -10.12
C TYR A 71 -5.39 -5.52 -9.97
N GLU A 72 -6.05 -5.10 -8.90
CA GLU A 72 -6.35 -3.69 -8.61
C GLU A 72 -5.07 -2.95 -8.24
N MET A 73 -4.24 -3.60 -7.43
CA MET A 73 -2.92 -3.09 -7.06
C MET A 73 -2.05 -2.87 -8.29
N ILE A 74 -2.06 -3.80 -9.26
CA ILE A 74 -1.37 -3.62 -10.54
C ILE A 74 -1.90 -2.40 -11.30
N GLN A 75 -3.22 -2.17 -11.33
CA GLN A 75 -3.81 -1.00 -12.02
C GLN A 75 -3.35 0.32 -11.39
N VAL A 76 -3.41 0.41 -10.06
CA VAL A 76 -2.98 1.60 -9.30
C VAL A 76 -1.50 1.89 -9.55
N LEU A 77 -0.64 0.88 -9.39
CA LEU A 77 0.80 1.04 -9.49
C LEU A 77 1.26 1.23 -10.93
N SER A 78 0.62 0.58 -11.90
CA SER A 78 0.94 0.77 -13.32
C SER A 78 0.70 2.22 -13.74
N GLY A 79 -0.41 2.83 -13.30
CA GLY A 79 -0.68 4.24 -13.56
C GLY A 79 0.30 5.19 -12.89
N HIS A 80 0.90 4.81 -11.75
CA HIS A 80 1.94 5.60 -11.10
C HIS A 80 3.31 5.46 -11.78
N TYR A 81 3.71 4.24 -12.17
CA TYR A 81 5.02 3.97 -12.77
C TYR A 81 5.06 4.07 -14.30
N ALA A 82 3.93 4.31 -14.98
CA ALA A 82 3.84 4.32 -16.46
C ALA A 82 4.84 5.24 -17.15
N HIS A 83 5.13 6.41 -16.56
CA HIS A 83 6.01 7.43 -17.12
C HIS A 83 7.39 7.47 -16.46
N ARG A 84 7.65 6.59 -15.48
CA ARG A 84 8.93 6.51 -14.77
C ARG A 84 9.81 5.48 -15.47
N ARG A 85 11.13 5.71 -15.49
CA ARG A 85 12.09 4.73 -16.01
C ARG A 85 11.90 3.46 -15.18
N LYS A 86 11.41 2.37 -15.78
CA LYS A 86 11.20 1.09 -15.09
C LYS A 86 12.56 0.56 -14.66
N GLY A 87 12.93 0.83 -13.42
CA GLY A 87 14.11 0.24 -12.78
C GLY A 87 13.82 -1.22 -12.41
N GLU A 88 14.88 -1.99 -12.17
CA GLU A 88 14.79 -3.40 -11.78
C GLU A 88 13.90 -3.61 -10.56
N ASP A 89 13.84 -2.65 -9.63
CA ASP A 89 13.00 -2.73 -8.43
C ASP A 89 11.50 -2.62 -8.74
N VAL A 90 11.11 -1.81 -9.73
CA VAL A 90 9.71 -1.72 -10.17
C VAL A 90 9.30 -3.02 -10.87
N GLU A 91 10.17 -3.59 -11.70
CA GLU A 91 9.90 -4.89 -12.33
C GLU A 91 9.80 -6.01 -11.29
N ARG A 92 10.67 -6.02 -10.29
CA ARG A 92 10.63 -6.98 -9.17
C ARG A 92 9.34 -6.84 -8.37
N LEU A 93 8.89 -5.62 -8.09
CA LEU A 93 7.61 -5.35 -7.43
C LEU A 93 6.44 -5.95 -8.22
N PHE A 94 6.35 -5.70 -9.53
CA PHE A 94 5.25 -6.26 -10.34
C PHE A 94 5.28 -7.78 -10.41
N ARG A 95 6.46 -8.41 -10.48
CA ARG A 95 6.58 -9.87 -10.41
C ARG A 95 6.09 -10.40 -9.06
N MET A 96 6.48 -9.76 -7.97
CA MET A 96 6.01 -10.12 -6.63
C MET A 96 4.47 -10.06 -6.53
N ILE A 97 3.84 -9.01 -7.07
CA ILE A 97 2.38 -8.87 -7.05
C ILE A 97 1.70 -9.96 -7.88
N LEU A 98 2.30 -10.35 -9.01
CA LEU A 98 1.78 -11.44 -9.85
C LEU A 98 1.89 -12.81 -9.19
N ASP A 99 2.79 -12.99 -8.22
CA ASP A 99 2.96 -14.23 -7.46
C ASP A 99 2.02 -14.31 -6.22
N LEU A 100 1.28 -13.24 -5.91
CA LEU A 100 0.28 -13.23 -4.82
C LEU A 100 -0.97 -14.05 -5.21
N ASP A 101 -1.74 -14.49 -4.21
CA ASP A 101 -2.99 -15.19 -4.44
C ASP A 101 -4.04 -14.19 -5.01
N PRO A 102 -4.52 -14.39 -6.25
CA PRO A 102 -5.44 -13.46 -6.89
C PRO A 102 -6.84 -13.46 -6.25
N GLY A 103 -7.17 -14.47 -5.43
CA GLY A 103 -8.47 -14.65 -4.79
C GLY A 103 -8.63 -13.91 -3.46
N ILE A 104 -7.56 -13.31 -2.92
CA ILE A 104 -7.59 -12.59 -1.64
C ILE A 104 -7.12 -11.14 -1.79
N GLN A 105 -7.49 -10.32 -0.81
CA GLN A 105 -7.07 -8.92 -0.75
C GLN A 105 -5.78 -8.77 0.04
N TYR A 106 -5.04 -7.71 -0.29
CA TYR A 106 -3.84 -7.28 0.41
C TYR A 106 -3.94 -5.79 0.76
N GLY A 107 -3.16 -5.35 1.74
CA GLY A 107 -3.08 -3.95 2.13
C GLY A 107 -2.08 -3.21 1.25
N LEU A 108 -2.49 -2.18 0.52
CA LEU A 108 -1.56 -1.16 0.03
C LEU A 108 -1.49 -0.06 1.09
N VAL A 109 -0.37 -0.03 1.82
CA VAL A 109 -0.22 0.74 3.06
C VAL A 109 0.66 1.94 2.80
N ALA A 110 0.14 3.13 3.04
CA ALA A 110 0.89 4.39 3.06
C ALA A 110 1.14 4.76 4.53
N CYS A 111 2.40 4.85 4.96
CA CYS A 111 2.75 5.12 6.35
C CYS A 111 3.82 6.21 6.54
N GLU A 112 3.66 7.01 7.58
CA GLU A 112 4.71 7.84 8.16
C GLU A 112 5.68 6.96 8.97
N MET A 113 6.98 7.14 8.74
CA MET A 113 8.07 6.54 9.48
C MET A 113 8.47 7.52 10.60
N GLY A 114 8.35 7.08 11.84
CA GLY A 114 8.73 7.79 13.07
C GLY A 114 9.90 7.16 13.80
#